data_AF-A0A1I8BRE4-F1
#
_entry.id   AF-A0A1I8BRE4-F1
#
_cell.length_a   1.000
_cell.length_b   1.000
_cell.length_c   1.000
_cell.angle_alpha   90.00
_cell.angle_beta   90.00
_cell.angle_gamma   90.00
#
_symmetry.space_group_name_H-M   'P 1'
#
loop_
_entity.id
_entity.type
_entity.pdbx_description
1 polymer ?
#
loop_
_entity_poly.entity_id
_entity_poly.type
_entity_poly.pdbx_seq_one_letter_code
_entity_poly.pdbx_strand_id
1 'polypeptide(L)'
;MDLSYSMKDDKEKLSQLGDLLADRMRSITKNFRLGFGSFIDKKVMPFVDPRKEKQKEVDRAQISGNLDAPEGGFDAVMQAITCNDSIGWRERSRKMIVFSTDAGFHFAGDGRLADALPDISTAVGVLANDSSNIVTLIEEEYGRIAEKIIMVDDANPSMGLKLSYRSKCMDGRTLMDTNVCDGVKVGDEVEFEVTLEALHCVQQRDFELHVGPSGMEEVLLLDVHVICDCDCEREANPDEIVSGQFCECDNFNCPRHDRLLCGGHGDCVCGTCQCLPGFTGPACECPISQETCIAPNGKVCGGHGECICGKCHCFTDEDGSRYSGPYCDICPTCPSKCVEYKPCVMCQQWGTGPYNETKCAECPFVVIPVEELPQLNVSDSDSWNECQVVINWKKKNE
;
A
#
# COMPACT_ATOMS: atom_id res chain seq x y z
N MET A 1 48.27 0.92 27.65
CA MET A 1 49.30 0.08 28.28
C MET A 1 49.14 0.15 29.79
N ASP A 2 49.17 -1.00 30.43
CA ASP A 2 49.28 -1.11 31.88
C ASP A 2 50.65 -0.62 32.38
N LEU A 3 50.67 0.26 33.38
CA LEU A 3 51.89 0.79 34.04
C LEU A 3 51.99 0.38 35.52
N SER A 4 51.35 -0.72 35.89
CA SER A 4 51.55 -1.44 37.14
C SER A 4 53.02 -1.85 37.33
N TYR A 5 53.39 -2.21 38.57
CA TYR A 5 54.80 -2.54 38.87
C TYR A 5 55.33 -3.75 38.10
N SER A 6 54.46 -4.69 37.75
CA SER A 6 54.83 -5.90 36.99
C SER A 6 55.26 -5.58 35.56
N MET A 7 54.64 -4.58 34.91
CA MET A 7 54.91 -4.17 33.53
C MET A 7 56.18 -3.30 33.34
N LYS A 8 57.10 -3.35 34.31
CA LYS A 8 58.25 -2.44 34.36
C LYS A 8 59.24 -2.67 33.23
N ASP A 9 59.57 -3.92 32.97
CA ASP A 9 60.46 -4.35 31.89
C ASP A 9 59.80 -4.20 30.52
N ASP A 10 58.48 -4.45 30.42
CA ASP A 10 57.71 -4.21 29.21
C ASP A 10 57.77 -2.76 28.76
N LYS A 11 57.75 -1.79 29.69
CA LYS A 11 57.81 -0.35 29.35
C LYS A 11 59.05 0.02 28.54
N GLU A 12 60.22 -0.47 28.96
CA GLU A 12 61.48 -0.16 28.28
C GLU A 12 61.51 -0.77 26.88
N LYS A 13 60.96 -1.99 26.75
CA LYS A 13 60.88 -2.71 25.48
C LYS A 13 59.86 -2.10 24.51
N LEU A 14 58.67 -1.77 25.01
CA LEU A 14 57.60 -1.15 24.23
C LEU A 14 57.97 0.24 23.71
N SER A 15 58.77 0.99 24.49
CA SER A 15 59.32 2.26 24.02
C SER A 15 60.24 2.08 22.80
N GLN A 16 61.00 0.99 22.72
CA GLN A 16 61.88 0.69 21.58
C GLN A 16 61.09 0.10 20.40
N LEU A 17 60.02 -0.66 20.68
CA LEU A 17 59.19 -1.30 19.66
C LEU A 17 58.22 -0.33 18.97
N GLY A 18 57.95 0.83 19.55
CA GLY A 18 57.09 1.86 18.94
C GLY A 18 57.57 2.33 17.56
N ASP A 19 58.87 2.58 17.41
CA ASP A 19 59.47 2.98 16.14
C ASP A 19 59.42 1.83 15.11
N LEU A 20 59.75 0.61 15.55
CA LEU A 20 59.68 -0.58 14.70
C LEU A 20 58.26 -0.85 14.19
N LEU A 21 57.25 -0.71 15.05
CA LEU A 21 55.85 -0.84 14.68
C LEU A 21 55.47 0.22 13.65
N ALA A 22 55.86 1.48 13.87
CA ALA A 22 55.57 2.55 12.93
C ALA A 22 56.15 2.27 11.54
N ASP A 23 57.38 1.74 11.47
CA ASP A 23 58.01 1.40 10.19
C ASP A 23 57.36 0.20 9.51
N ARG A 24 56.98 -0.83 10.27
CA ARG A 24 56.23 -1.98 9.73
C ARG A 24 54.87 -1.57 9.20
N MET A 25 54.12 -0.78 9.96
CA MET A 25 52.79 -0.32 9.56
C MET A 25 52.83 0.62 8.36
N ARG A 26 53.87 1.45 8.21
CA ARG A 26 54.08 2.29 7.02
C ARG A 26 54.27 1.48 5.73
N SER A 27 54.74 0.24 5.83
CA SER A 27 54.84 -0.66 4.67
C SER A 27 53.48 -1.18 4.19
N ILE A 28 52.49 -1.23 5.09
CA ILE A 28 51.13 -1.73 4.84
C ILE A 28 50.18 -0.56 4.50
N THR A 29 50.28 0.55 5.22
CA THR A 29 49.42 1.73 5.04
C THR A 29 50.23 3.00 4.89
N LYS A 30 49.90 3.80 3.86
CA LYS A 30 50.58 5.07 3.56
C LYS A 30 50.34 6.15 4.61
N ASN A 31 49.25 6.05 5.38
CA ASN A 31 48.79 7.10 6.28
C ASN A 31 48.55 6.57 7.70
N PHE A 32 49.65 6.25 8.39
CA PHE A 32 49.66 5.70 9.75
C PHE A 32 49.77 6.78 10.83
N ARG A 33 48.99 6.66 11.90
CA ARG A 33 49.11 7.48 13.12
C ARG A 33 49.09 6.55 14.33
N LEU A 34 50.02 6.75 15.26
CA LEU A 34 50.12 6.01 16.51
C LEU A 34 49.88 6.97 17.68
N GLY A 35 49.09 6.53 18.66
CA GLY A 35 48.88 7.21 19.93
C GLY A 35 49.31 6.29 21.08
N PHE A 36 49.64 6.89 22.22
CA PHE A 36 49.98 6.13 23.43
C PHE A 36 49.10 6.58 24.58
N GLY A 37 48.61 5.60 25.36
CA GLY A 37 47.83 5.81 26.58
C GLY A 37 48.24 4.82 27.65
N SER A 38 48.14 5.24 28.90
CA SER A 38 48.50 4.44 30.07
C SER A 38 47.36 4.33 31.07
N PHE A 39 47.27 3.20 31.76
CA PHE A 39 46.35 2.99 32.88
C PHE A 39 47.03 2.18 33.98
N ILE A 40 46.44 2.22 35.18
CA ILE A 40 46.77 1.37 36.32
C ILE A 40 45.41 1.02 36.94
N ASP A 41 44.98 1.80 37.94
CA ASP A 41 43.68 1.62 38.57
C ASP A 41 43.09 2.95 39.11
N LYS A 42 41.89 2.88 39.68
CA LYS A 42 41.15 4.02 40.23
C LYS A 42 41.90 4.62 41.41
N LYS A 43 42.02 5.96 41.43
CA LYS A 43 42.69 6.72 42.52
C LYS A 43 41.87 6.81 43.81
N VAL A 44 41.19 5.74 44.20
CA VAL A 44 40.36 5.69 45.41
C VAL A 44 40.64 4.40 46.18
N MET A 45 40.40 4.43 47.49
CA MET A 45 40.39 3.20 48.29
C MET A 45 39.27 2.28 47.77
N PRO A 46 39.48 0.94 47.72
CA PRO A 46 40.64 0.18 48.21
C PRO A 46 41.81 0.00 47.23
N PHE A 47 41.71 0.53 46.01
CA PHE A 47 42.66 0.29 44.90
C PHE A 47 44.02 1.03 45.08
N VAL A 48 44.00 2.24 45.64
CA VAL A 48 45.21 3.06 45.89
C VAL A 48 45.16 3.66 47.30
N ASP A 49 46.31 3.74 48.00
CA ASP A 49 46.45 4.48 49.27
C ASP A 49 46.77 5.98 48.99
N PRO A 50 45.79 6.89 49.10
CA PRO A 50 45.96 8.30 48.75
C PRO A 50 46.95 9.04 49.65
N ARG A 51 47.36 8.47 50.79
CA ARG A 51 48.36 9.08 51.69
C ARG A 51 49.77 9.02 51.10
N LYS A 52 50.06 8.06 50.20
CA LYS A 52 51.38 7.88 49.58
C LYS A 52 51.60 8.76 48.34
N GLU A 53 50.53 9.23 47.68
CA GLU A 53 50.63 10.07 46.47
C GLU A 53 51.20 11.47 46.74
N LYS A 54 50.95 12.08 47.91
CA LYS A 54 51.45 13.43 48.25
C LYS A 54 52.98 13.57 48.28
N GLN A 55 53.72 12.46 48.23
CA GLN A 55 55.18 12.45 48.38
C GLN A 55 55.94 12.27 47.05
N LYS A 56 55.27 11.98 45.92
CA LYS A 56 55.92 11.61 44.65
C LYS A 56 55.38 12.36 43.42
N GLU A 57 55.27 13.68 43.52
CA GLU A 57 55.03 14.55 42.36
C GLU A 57 56.35 15.20 41.91
N VAL A 58 57.29 14.41 41.35
CA VAL A 58 58.37 14.91 40.48
C VAL A 58 58.86 13.79 39.53
N ASP A 59 58.76 14.08 38.22
CA ASP A 59 59.35 13.45 37.03
C ASP A 59 58.67 12.25 36.33
N ARG A 60 57.86 12.61 35.31
CA ARG A 60 57.44 11.88 34.08
C ARG A 60 57.15 10.37 34.24
N ALA A 61 55.86 10.07 34.43
CA ALA A 61 55.21 8.76 34.32
C ALA A 61 56.06 7.60 34.88
N GLN A 62 56.25 7.62 36.20
CA GLN A 62 56.83 6.51 36.94
C GLN A 62 55.80 5.38 37.06
N ILE A 63 56.29 4.15 36.87
CA ILE A 63 55.55 2.94 37.19
C ILE A 63 55.03 3.05 38.63
N SER A 64 53.74 2.79 38.83
CA SER A 64 53.08 2.90 40.12
C SER A 64 52.42 1.57 40.48
N GLY A 65 52.14 1.36 41.75
CA GLY A 65 51.48 0.15 42.24
C GLY A 65 50.09 0.47 42.78
N ASN A 66 49.14 -0.40 42.47
CA ASN A 66 47.84 -0.58 43.13
C ASN A 66 47.96 -1.63 44.26
N LEU A 67 46.90 -1.75 45.07
CA LEU A 67 46.85 -2.61 46.25
C LEU A 67 46.32 -4.01 45.94
N ASP A 68 45.49 -4.14 44.92
CA ASP A 68 44.87 -5.37 44.44
C ASP A 68 45.45 -5.82 43.10
N ALA A 69 45.09 -7.04 42.70
CA ALA A 69 45.65 -7.71 41.52
C ALA A 69 44.93 -7.40 40.19
N PRO A 70 43.62 -7.12 40.13
CA PRO A 70 42.99 -6.66 38.90
C PRO A 70 43.28 -5.18 38.64
N GLU A 71 43.24 -4.78 37.37
CA GLU A 71 43.54 -3.42 36.93
C GLU A 71 42.31 -2.73 36.34
N GLY A 72 42.31 -1.39 36.35
CA GLY A 72 41.24 -0.53 35.81
C GLY A 72 41.23 -0.41 34.29
N GLY A 73 41.68 -1.43 33.57
CA GLY A 73 41.95 -1.37 32.13
C GLY A 73 40.75 -1.04 31.24
N PHE A 74 39.55 -1.51 31.60
CA PHE A 74 38.34 -1.23 30.80
C PHE A 74 37.88 0.22 30.87
N ASP A 75 38.11 0.92 31.98
CA ASP A 75 37.83 2.36 32.06
C ASP A 75 38.70 3.12 31.03
N ALA A 76 39.96 2.70 30.87
CA ALA A 76 40.87 3.29 29.91
C ALA A 76 40.47 3.00 28.46
N VAL A 77 40.04 1.78 28.15
CA VAL A 77 39.51 1.43 26.82
C VAL A 77 38.25 2.25 26.51
N MET A 78 37.31 2.35 27.46
CA MET A 78 36.08 3.11 27.28
C MET A 78 36.36 4.60 27.04
N GLN A 79 37.29 5.20 27.79
CA GLN A 79 37.72 6.58 27.55
C GLN A 79 38.41 6.74 26.19
N ALA A 80 39.23 5.78 25.76
CA ALA A 80 39.86 5.84 24.44
C ALA A 80 38.85 5.77 23.28
N ILE A 81 37.76 5.01 23.46
CA ILE A 81 36.67 4.90 22.48
C ILE A 81 35.83 6.19 22.44
N THR A 82 35.50 6.76 23.59
CA THR A 82 34.56 7.89 23.69
C THR A 82 35.19 9.28 23.56
N CYS A 83 36.44 9.47 24.00
CA CYS A 83 37.10 10.77 24.00
C CYS A 83 37.74 11.10 22.65
N ASN A 84 36.92 11.25 21.60
CA ASN A 84 37.38 11.44 20.22
C ASN A 84 38.32 12.64 20.05
N ASP A 85 37.96 13.80 20.60
CA ASP A 85 38.74 15.05 20.48
C ASP A 85 40.10 14.99 21.20
N SER A 86 40.15 14.32 22.35
CA SER A 86 41.37 14.22 23.17
C SER A 86 42.36 13.22 22.59
N ILE A 87 41.87 12.10 22.06
CA ILE A 87 42.71 11.08 21.41
C ILE A 87 43.09 11.54 19.99
N GLY A 88 42.19 12.27 19.33
CA GLY A 88 42.37 12.77 17.97
C GLY A 88 42.24 11.67 16.93
N TRP A 89 41.22 10.82 17.02
CA TRP A 89 40.95 9.85 15.96
C TRP A 89 40.62 10.58 14.66
N ARG A 90 41.01 9.98 13.54
CA ARG A 90 40.63 10.50 12.23
C ARG A 90 39.31 9.87 11.83
N GLU A 91 38.47 10.68 11.21
CA GLU A 91 37.17 10.26 10.70
C GLU A 91 37.33 9.03 9.76
N ARG A 92 37.95 9.26 8.58
CA ARG A 92 38.17 8.21 7.57
C ARG A 92 39.42 7.36 7.83
N SER A 93 39.40 6.57 8.90
CA SER A 93 40.46 5.59 9.17
C SER A 93 40.00 4.39 9.98
N ARG A 94 40.65 3.24 9.79
CA ARG A 94 40.53 2.08 10.68
C ARG A 94 41.16 2.41 12.03
N LYS A 95 40.36 2.33 13.09
CA LYS A 95 40.76 2.61 14.47
C LYS A 95 41.06 1.28 15.16
N MET A 96 42.26 1.15 15.71
CA MET A 96 42.70 -0.06 16.41
C MET A 96 43.17 0.34 17.81
N ILE A 97 42.64 -0.33 18.83
CA ILE A 97 43.06 -0.17 20.22
C ILE A 97 43.81 -1.42 20.63
N VAL A 98 45.08 -1.28 20.98
CA VAL A 98 45.90 -2.35 21.53
C VAL A 98 45.88 -2.24 23.05
N PHE A 99 45.25 -3.22 23.68
CA PHE A 99 45.19 -3.33 25.14
C PHE A 99 46.21 -4.37 25.61
N SER A 100 47.14 -3.96 26.48
CA SER A 100 48.22 -4.81 26.99
C SER A 100 48.29 -4.72 28.51
N THR A 101 48.18 -5.86 29.19
CA THR A 101 48.31 -6.05 30.64
C THR A 101 48.73 -7.50 30.90
N ASP A 102 49.43 -7.73 32.00
CA ASP A 102 49.76 -9.05 32.53
C ASP A 102 48.84 -9.48 33.70
N ALA A 103 47.86 -8.64 34.03
CA ALA A 103 46.96 -8.79 35.15
C ALA A 103 45.50 -8.99 34.71
N GLY A 104 44.65 -9.39 35.66
CA GLY A 104 43.20 -9.43 35.44
C GLY A 104 42.62 -8.01 35.31
N PHE A 105 41.36 -7.89 34.93
CA PHE A 105 40.68 -6.60 34.79
C PHE A 105 39.53 -6.46 35.78
N HIS A 106 39.32 -5.25 36.30
CA HIS A 106 38.10 -4.89 37.00
C HIS A 106 36.94 -4.75 36.00
N PHE A 107 35.80 -5.34 36.34
CA PHE A 107 34.54 -5.23 35.59
C PHE A 107 33.43 -4.67 36.49
N ALA A 108 32.41 -4.04 35.88
CA ALA A 108 31.21 -3.64 36.60
C ALA A 108 30.29 -4.86 36.77
N GLY A 109 30.18 -5.40 37.98
CA GLY A 109 29.20 -6.44 38.34
C GLY A 109 29.07 -7.61 37.34
N ASP A 110 30.16 -8.34 37.06
CA ASP A 110 30.33 -9.57 36.25
C ASP A 110 29.31 -9.88 35.11
N GLY A 111 28.91 -8.88 34.34
CA GLY A 111 27.90 -9.02 33.28
C GLY A 111 28.44 -8.70 31.88
N ARG A 112 28.61 -9.74 31.05
CA ARG A 112 28.40 -9.74 29.58
C ARG A 112 28.90 -8.48 28.82
N LEU A 113 30.20 -8.19 28.86
CA LEU A 113 30.77 -7.14 27.98
C LEU A 113 30.84 -7.58 26.50
N ALA A 114 30.77 -8.88 26.22
CA ALA A 114 30.71 -9.39 24.85
C ALA A 114 29.38 -9.08 24.12
N ASP A 115 28.30 -8.76 24.85
CA ASP A 115 26.99 -8.46 24.26
C ASP A 115 26.73 -6.95 24.06
N ALA A 116 27.59 -6.07 24.60
CA ALA A 116 27.39 -4.62 24.57
C ALA A 116 28.06 -3.93 23.36
N LEU A 117 28.89 -4.64 22.59
CA LEU A 117 29.65 -4.12 21.46
C LEU A 117 29.47 -5.05 20.25
N PRO A 118 28.28 -5.05 19.60
CA PRO A 118 27.95 -5.98 18.53
C PRO A 118 28.85 -5.86 17.30
N ASP A 119 29.57 -4.74 17.13
CA ASP A 119 30.26 -4.40 15.88
C ASP A 119 31.80 -4.30 15.99
N ILE A 120 32.41 -4.84 17.05
CA ILE A 120 33.88 -4.80 17.20
C ILE A 120 34.48 -6.16 16.89
N SER A 121 35.36 -6.22 15.89
CA SER A 121 36.23 -7.38 15.68
C SER A 121 37.28 -7.42 16.81
N THR A 122 37.02 -8.20 17.85
CA THR A 122 37.97 -8.42 18.94
C THR A 122 38.87 -9.62 18.64
N ALA A 123 40.16 -9.47 18.89
CA ALA A 123 41.09 -10.59 18.91
C ALA A 123 41.97 -10.57 20.15
N VAL A 124 42.43 -11.76 20.52
CA VAL A 124 43.25 -12.00 21.71
C VAL A 124 44.54 -12.66 21.26
N GLY A 125 45.65 -11.94 21.41
CA GLY A 125 47.00 -12.46 21.24
C GLY A 125 47.66 -12.74 22.60
N VAL A 126 48.46 -13.80 22.67
CA VAL A 126 49.25 -14.09 23.88
C VAL A 126 50.55 -13.28 23.83
N LEU A 127 50.65 -12.28 24.70
CA LEU A 127 51.84 -11.46 24.84
C LEU A 127 52.93 -12.22 25.59
N ALA A 128 54.17 -12.16 25.10
CA ALA A 128 55.33 -12.65 25.84
C ALA A 128 55.52 -11.83 27.13
N ASN A 129 56.10 -12.43 28.18
CA ASN A 129 56.35 -11.75 29.46
C ASN A 129 57.22 -10.49 29.36
N ASP A 130 57.91 -10.29 28.24
CA ASP A 130 58.76 -9.12 27.98
C ASP A 130 58.22 -8.25 26.82
N SER A 131 56.98 -8.49 26.40
CA SER A 131 56.32 -7.84 25.26
C SER A 131 57.07 -7.93 23.91
N SER A 132 58.01 -8.86 23.75
CA SER A 132 58.84 -8.95 22.54
C SER A 132 58.08 -9.26 21.25
N ASN A 133 56.96 -9.97 21.33
CA ASN A 133 56.15 -10.38 20.19
C ASN A 133 54.99 -9.41 19.87
N ILE A 134 54.91 -8.24 20.52
CA ILE A 134 53.76 -7.34 20.32
C ILE A 134 53.64 -6.82 18.88
N VAL A 135 54.77 -6.56 18.21
CA VAL A 135 54.75 -6.01 16.84
C VAL A 135 54.18 -7.04 15.85
N THR A 136 54.60 -8.30 15.98
CA THR A 136 54.09 -9.39 15.13
C THR A 136 52.61 -9.65 15.41
N LEU A 137 52.18 -9.61 16.68
CA LEU A 137 50.77 -9.77 17.04
C LEU A 137 49.90 -8.66 16.42
N ILE A 138 50.33 -7.40 16.48
CA ILE A 138 49.58 -6.28 15.89
C ILE A 138 49.52 -6.40 14.37
N GLU A 139 50.62 -6.80 13.72
CA GLU A 139 50.68 -6.97 12.27
C GLU A 139 49.72 -8.08 11.78
N GLU A 140 49.75 -9.23 12.44
CA GLU A 140 48.86 -10.37 12.14
C GLU A 140 47.39 -10.02 12.37
N GLU A 141 47.07 -9.36 13.49
CA GLU A 141 45.68 -8.96 13.79
C GLU A 141 45.17 -7.85 12.88
N TYR A 142 46.02 -6.89 12.53
CA TYR A 142 45.68 -5.88 11.54
C TYR A 142 45.39 -6.53 10.18
N GLY A 143 46.21 -7.49 9.75
CA GLY A 143 45.99 -8.27 8.55
C GLY A 143 44.63 -8.97 8.58
N ARG A 144 44.35 -9.74 9.64
CA ARG A 144 43.09 -10.47 9.80
C ARG A 144 41.84 -9.57 9.78
N ILE A 145 41.92 -8.40 10.42
CA ILE A 145 40.82 -7.42 10.45
C ILE A 145 40.68 -6.71 9.10
N ALA A 146 41.79 -6.44 8.41
CA ALA A 146 41.76 -5.84 7.08
C ALA A 146 41.25 -6.81 6.01
N GLU A 147 41.43 -8.12 6.22
CA GLU A 147 41.03 -9.18 5.29
C GLU A 147 39.54 -9.52 5.30
N LYS A 148 38.80 -8.97 6.26
CA LYS A 148 37.38 -9.23 6.44
C LYS A 148 36.57 -7.95 6.36
N ILE A 149 35.54 -7.96 5.52
CA ILE A 149 34.55 -6.89 5.40
C ILE A 149 33.18 -7.46 5.77
N ILE A 150 32.48 -6.80 6.69
CA ILE A 150 31.15 -7.19 7.15
C ILE A 150 30.25 -5.97 6.98
N MET A 151 29.18 -6.09 6.20
CA MET A 151 28.18 -5.02 6.08
C MET A 151 27.19 -5.10 7.24
N VAL A 152 26.89 -3.94 7.83
CA VAL A 152 25.94 -3.74 8.93
C VAL A 152 24.96 -2.62 8.58
N ASP A 153 23.76 -2.71 9.15
CA ASP A 153 22.68 -1.73 9.01
C ASP A 153 21.86 -1.58 10.30
N ASP A 154 21.07 -0.52 10.35
CA ASP A 154 20.15 -0.18 11.43
C ASP A 154 18.68 -0.52 11.12
N ALA A 155 18.38 -1.28 10.06
CA ALA A 155 17.00 -1.61 9.73
C ALA A 155 16.41 -2.66 10.65
N ASN A 156 15.15 -2.44 10.98
CA ASN A 156 14.44 -3.27 11.94
C ASN A 156 13.17 -3.86 11.30
N PRO A 157 13.05 -5.20 11.20
CA PRO A 157 11.83 -5.86 10.71
C PRO A 157 10.56 -5.46 11.48
N SER A 158 10.69 -5.09 12.76
CA SER A 158 9.58 -4.61 13.58
C SER A 158 9.08 -3.22 13.16
N MET A 159 9.91 -2.45 12.46
CA MET A 159 9.54 -1.17 11.82
C MET A 159 9.04 -1.37 10.39
N GLY A 160 8.81 -2.62 9.95
CA GLY A 160 8.26 -2.94 8.63
C GLY A 160 9.29 -2.94 7.49
N LEU A 161 10.58 -2.76 7.78
CA LEU A 161 11.66 -2.75 6.79
C LEU A 161 12.65 -3.87 7.04
N LYS A 162 13.14 -4.50 5.96
CA LYS A 162 14.15 -5.56 6.02
C LYS A 162 15.19 -5.35 4.93
N LEU A 163 16.47 -5.37 5.30
CA LEU A 163 17.57 -5.46 4.35
C LEU A 163 18.05 -6.90 4.19
N SER A 164 18.50 -7.22 2.98
CA SER A 164 19.20 -8.45 2.67
C SER A 164 20.42 -8.18 1.80
N TYR A 165 21.44 -9.00 1.96
CA TYR A 165 22.76 -8.78 1.37
C TYR A 165 23.18 -9.95 0.50
N ARG A 166 23.81 -9.60 -0.61
CA ARG A 166 24.56 -10.54 -1.43
C ARG A 166 25.92 -9.93 -1.73
N SER A 167 26.98 -10.73 -1.71
CA SER A 167 28.34 -10.24 -1.89
C SER A 167 29.08 -10.94 -3.00
N LYS A 168 30.06 -10.24 -3.56
CA LYS A 168 30.98 -10.70 -4.60
C LYS A 168 32.38 -10.21 -4.25
N CYS A 169 33.14 -11.10 -3.62
CA CYS A 169 34.38 -10.75 -2.92
C CYS A 169 35.65 -10.99 -3.76
N MET A 170 35.86 -12.19 -4.31
CA MET A 170 36.99 -12.49 -5.19
C MET A 170 36.63 -13.49 -6.30
N ASP A 171 37.27 -13.34 -7.45
CA ASP A 171 37.04 -14.03 -8.74
C ASP A 171 35.75 -13.72 -9.48
N GLY A 172 34.87 -12.87 -8.94
CA GLY A 172 33.82 -12.21 -9.71
C GLY A 172 32.80 -13.10 -10.44
N ARG A 173 32.76 -14.42 -10.17
CA ARG A 173 31.90 -15.35 -10.91
C ARG A 173 30.55 -15.62 -10.27
N THR A 174 30.41 -15.46 -8.95
CA THR A 174 29.17 -15.83 -8.24
C THR A 174 28.86 -14.88 -7.09
N LEU A 175 27.67 -14.30 -7.14
CA LEU A 175 27.03 -13.65 -5.99
C LEU A 175 26.69 -14.71 -4.94
N MET A 176 27.06 -14.46 -3.70
CA MET A 176 26.74 -15.30 -2.55
C MET A 176 25.80 -14.56 -1.61
N ASP A 177 24.82 -15.25 -1.04
CA ASP A 177 23.87 -14.66 -0.09
C ASP A 177 24.50 -14.51 1.29
N THR A 178 25.37 -13.51 1.43
CA THR A 178 26.10 -13.18 2.65
C THR A 178 26.42 -11.68 2.69
N ASN A 179 26.46 -11.12 3.89
CA ASN A 179 26.92 -9.75 4.16
C ASN A 179 28.43 -9.70 4.47
N VAL A 180 29.14 -10.82 4.32
CA VAL A 180 30.55 -10.97 4.67
C VAL A 180 31.40 -11.25 3.43
N CYS A 181 32.55 -10.59 3.34
CA CYS A 181 33.64 -10.94 2.46
C CYS A 181 34.90 -11.25 3.28
N ASP A 182 35.36 -12.49 3.19
CA ASP A 182 36.60 -12.97 3.83
C ASP A 182 37.74 -13.09 2.79
N GLY A 183 38.98 -12.92 3.24
CA GLY A 183 40.20 -13.10 2.42
C GLY A 183 40.52 -11.94 1.47
N VAL A 184 39.94 -10.76 1.70
CA VAL A 184 40.16 -9.53 0.91
C VAL A 184 41.56 -8.98 1.18
N LYS A 185 42.29 -8.51 0.18
CA LYS A 185 43.59 -7.86 0.41
C LYS A 185 43.48 -6.36 0.17
N VAL A 186 44.47 -5.63 0.70
CA VAL A 186 44.55 -4.19 0.49
C VAL A 186 44.69 -3.89 -1.00
N GLY A 187 43.69 -3.22 -1.57
CA GLY A 187 43.63 -2.87 -2.99
C GLY A 187 42.61 -3.67 -3.80
N ASP A 188 41.98 -4.69 -3.21
CA ASP A 188 40.92 -5.45 -3.87
C ASP A 188 39.58 -4.70 -3.82
N GLU A 189 38.78 -4.86 -4.88
CA GLU A 189 37.43 -4.33 -4.96
C GLU A 189 36.41 -5.44 -4.71
N VAL A 190 35.47 -5.17 -3.81
CA VAL A 190 34.34 -6.06 -3.49
C VAL A 190 33.03 -5.35 -3.81
N GLU A 191 32.02 -6.12 -4.17
CA GLU A 191 30.69 -5.62 -4.51
C GLU A 191 29.65 -6.23 -3.60
N PHE A 192 28.80 -5.39 -3.01
CA PHE A 192 27.65 -5.81 -2.18
C PHE A 192 26.36 -5.33 -2.85
N GLU A 193 25.48 -6.28 -3.16
CA GLU A 193 24.11 -6.04 -3.59
C GLU A 193 23.22 -6.01 -2.35
N VAL A 194 22.55 -4.89 -2.13
CA VAL A 194 21.69 -4.64 -0.97
C VAL A 194 20.25 -4.51 -1.46
N THR A 195 19.38 -5.35 -0.93
CA THR A 195 17.95 -5.35 -1.28
C THR A 195 17.13 -4.92 -0.08
N LEU A 196 16.40 -3.81 -0.23
CA LEU A 196 15.46 -3.27 0.76
C LEU A 196 14.05 -3.77 0.44
N GLU A 197 13.40 -4.39 1.43
CA GLU A 197 12.03 -4.87 1.35
C GLU A 197 11.15 -4.17 2.40
N ALA A 198 10.02 -3.62 1.96
CA ALA A 198 8.96 -3.13 2.84
C ALA A 198 7.94 -4.26 3.06
N LEU A 199 7.86 -4.77 4.31
CA LEU A 199 7.06 -5.93 4.66
C LEU A 199 5.56 -5.62 4.76
N HIS A 200 5.23 -4.45 5.32
CA HIS A 200 3.87 -3.96 5.47
C HIS A 200 3.88 -2.45 5.71
N CYS A 201 2.74 -1.81 5.50
CA CYS A 201 2.57 -0.40 5.80
C CYS A 201 2.54 -0.13 7.30
N VAL A 202 3.44 0.75 7.74
CA VAL A 202 3.59 1.23 9.12
C VAL A 202 3.26 2.72 9.20
N GLN A 203 2.97 3.22 10.41
CA GLN A 203 2.55 4.62 10.59
C GLN A 203 3.67 5.62 10.32
N GLN A 204 4.90 5.28 10.69
CA GLN A 204 6.08 6.02 10.28
C GLN A 204 6.43 5.60 8.85
N ARG A 205 6.48 6.54 7.91
CA ARG A 205 6.70 6.24 6.48
C ARG A 205 8.04 6.76 5.96
N ASP A 206 8.63 7.70 6.68
CA ASP A 206 9.94 8.28 6.36
C ASP A 206 10.99 7.66 7.29
N PHE A 207 12.03 7.11 6.68
CA PHE A 207 13.15 6.48 7.36
C PHE A 207 14.47 6.96 6.76
N GLU A 208 15.42 7.24 7.64
CA GLU A 208 16.82 7.44 7.29
C GLU A 208 17.58 6.19 7.78
N LEU A 209 18.02 5.36 6.85
CA LEU A 209 18.78 4.14 7.17
C LEU A 209 20.26 4.32 6.87
N HIS A 210 21.10 3.67 7.67
CA HIS A 210 22.55 3.70 7.55
C HIS A 210 23.05 2.31 7.20
N VAL A 211 23.74 2.17 6.05
CA VAL A 211 24.35 0.91 5.62
C VAL A 211 25.84 1.11 5.44
N GLY A 212 26.68 0.33 6.09
CA GLY A 212 28.12 0.49 5.98
C GLY A 212 28.92 -0.72 6.43
N PRO A 213 30.22 -0.77 6.09
CA PRO A 213 31.11 -1.79 6.61
C PRO A 213 31.40 -1.54 8.10
N SER A 214 31.31 -2.62 8.89
CA SER A 214 31.64 -2.64 10.31
C SER A 214 33.07 -2.12 10.56
N GLY A 215 33.21 -1.24 11.55
CA GLY A 215 34.50 -0.64 11.93
C GLY A 215 35.00 0.46 10.99
N MET A 216 34.18 0.94 10.05
CA MET A 216 34.44 2.11 9.23
C MET A 216 33.35 3.16 9.43
N GLU A 217 33.71 4.43 9.25
CA GLU A 217 32.75 5.54 9.33
C GLU A 217 32.10 5.88 7.98
N GLU A 218 32.55 5.25 6.89
CA GLU A 218 31.93 5.44 5.58
C GLU A 218 30.61 4.68 5.53
N VAL A 219 29.50 5.42 5.58
CA VAL A 219 28.14 4.88 5.53
C VAL A 219 27.40 5.41 4.30
N LEU A 220 26.57 4.55 3.73
CA LEU A 220 25.57 4.89 2.75
C LEU A 220 24.29 5.28 3.49
N LEU A 221 23.84 6.52 3.27
CA LEU A 221 22.57 7.03 3.78
C LEU A 221 21.46 6.72 2.79
N LEU A 222 20.41 6.04 3.25
CA LEU A 222 19.22 5.73 2.47
C LEU A 222 18.04 6.54 3.00
N ASP A 223 17.54 7.46 2.20
CA ASP A 223 16.30 8.19 2.45
C ASP A 223 15.12 7.40 1.86
N VAL A 224 14.33 6.77 2.72
CA VAL A 224 13.29 5.82 2.34
C VAL A 224 11.93 6.40 2.67
N HIS A 225 11.11 6.60 1.63
CA HIS A 225 9.71 6.98 1.74
C HIS A 225 8.81 5.80 1.36
N VAL A 226 8.13 5.21 2.34
CA VAL A 226 7.20 4.10 2.13
C VAL A 226 5.85 4.63 1.65
N ILE A 227 5.55 4.42 0.37
CA ILE A 227 4.29 4.81 -0.24
C ILE A 227 3.23 3.75 0.10
N CYS A 228 2.25 4.16 0.90
CA CYS A 228 1.14 3.30 1.33
C CYS A 228 -0.23 3.84 0.90
N ASP A 229 -0.33 5.15 0.63
CA ASP A 229 -1.56 5.76 0.15
C ASP A 229 -1.66 5.56 -1.36
N CYS A 230 -2.88 5.38 -1.83
CA CYS A 230 -3.20 5.39 -3.24
C CYS A 230 -3.63 6.80 -3.66
N ASP A 231 -3.23 7.25 -4.85
CA ASP A 231 -3.63 8.56 -5.41
C ASP A 231 -5.16 8.75 -5.47
N CYS A 232 -5.93 7.67 -5.38
CA CYS A 232 -7.39 7.65 -5.35
C CYS A 232 -8.00 8.27 -4.07
N GLU A 233 -7.20 8.46 -3.01
CA GLU A 233 -7.63 9.09 -1.75
C GLU A 233 -7.57 10.63 -1.80
N ARG A 234 -7.08 11.21 -2.91
CA ARG A 234 -6.95 12.66 -3.09
C ARG A 234 -8.01 13.22 -4.05
N GLU A 235 -8.93 13.98 -3.44
CA GLU A 235 -9.85 15.01 -3.98
C GLU A 235 -11.26 14.53 -4.44
N ALA A 236 -12.36 15.28 -4.34
CA ALA A 236 -12.63 16.66 -3.88
C ALA A 236 -13.98 16.80 -3.12
N ASN A 237 -14.73 15.70 -2.95
CA ASN A 237 -16.13 15.72 -2.51
C ASN A 237 -16.37 14.64 -1.42
N PRO A 238 -16.89 14.97 -0.22
CA PRO A 238 -17.10 14.00 0.86
C PRO A 238 -18.01 12.84 0.50
N ASP A 239 -18.88 13.01 -0.50
CA ASP A 239 -19.85 12.02 -0.94
C ASP A 239 -19.29 11.05 -2.01
N GLU A 240 -18.13 11.34 -2.57
CA GLU A 240 -17.45 10.50 -3.56
C GLU A 240 -16.45 9.58 -2.86
N ILE A 241 -16.74 8.28 -2.92
CA ILE A 241 -15.99 7.24 -2.21
C ILE A 241 -15.38 6.31 -3.24
N VAL A 242 -14.06 6.24 -3.25
CA VAL A 242 -13.30 5.18 -3.93
C VAL A 242 -12.91 4.13 -2.89
N SER A 243 -13.08 2.85 -3.24
CA SER A 243 -12.92 1.70 -2.34
C SER A 243 -12.38 0.50 -3.09
N GLY A 244 -12.06 -0.58 -2.37
CA GLY A 244 -11.45 -1.79 -2.91
C GLY A 244 -9.97 -1.90 -2.58
N GLN A 245 -9.43 -3.12 -2.63
CA GLN A 245 -8.02 -3.38 -2.28
C GLN A 245 -7.06 -2.66 -3.24
N PHE A 246 -7.53 -2.40 -4.47
CA PHE A 246 -6.78 -1.79 -5.54
C PHE A 246 -7.46 -0.49 -6.04
N CYS A 247 -8.29 0.16 -5.21
CA CYS A 247 -9.12 1.31 -5.60
C CYS A 247 -10.00 1.05 -6.84
N GLU A 248 -10.40 -0.19 -7.07
CA GLU A 248 -11.11 -0.59 -8.30
C GLU A 248 -12.60 -0.22 -8.30
N CYS A 249 -13.14 0.18 -7.14
CA CYS A 249 -14.55 0.46 -6.95
C CYS A 249 -14.80 1.93 -6.61
N ASP A 250 -15.87 2.48 -7.16
CA ASP A 250 -16.36 3.81 -6.80
C ASP A 250 -17.90 3.84 -6.70
N ASN A 251 -18.44 4.90 -6.10
CA ASN A 251 -19.87 5.14 -5.97
C ASN A 251 -20.43 6.24 -6.91
N PHE A 252 -19.67 6.68 -7.93
CA PHE A 252 -20.04 7.83 -8.77
C PHE A 252 -19.92 7.61 -10.29
N ASN A 253 -19.30 6.51 -10.74
CA ASN A 253 -19.16 6.10 -12.14
C ASN A 253 -20.16 5.03 -12.57
N CYS A 254 -21.38 5.03 -12.03
CA CYS A 254 -22.47 4.18 -12.52
C CYS A 254 -23.18 4.77 -13.76
N PRO A 255 -23.92 3.93 -14.52
CA PRO A 255 -24.79 4.39 -15.60
C PRO A 255 -25.78 5.48 -15.16
N ARG A 256 -26.00 6.47 -16.03
CA ARG A 256 -26.91 7.59 -15.79
C ARG A 256 -28.11 7.51 -16.74
N HIS A 257 -29.30 7.78 -16.21
CA HIS A 257 -30.53 7.99 -16.99
C HIS A 257 -31.11 9.37 -16.64
N ASP A 258 -31.54 10.14 -17.64
CA ASP A 258 -31.99 11.52 -17.46
C ASP A 258 -31.04 12.40 -16.61
N ARG A 259 -29.72 12.16 -16.77
CA ARG A 259 -28.62 12.81 -16.03
C ARG A 259 -28.53 12.47 -14.54
N LEU A 260 -29.37 11.58 -14.04
CA LEU A 260 -29.34 11.07 -12.67
C LEU A 260 -28.56 9.76 -12.61
N LEU A 261 -27.70 9.63 -11.59
CA LEU A 261 -26.98 8.39 -11.29
C LEU A 261 -28.00 7.30 -10.93
N CYS A 262 -27.93 6.15 -11.60
CA CYS A 262 -28.90 5.07 -11.44
C CYS A 262 -30.36 5.54 -11.55
N GLY A 263 -30.62 6.54 -12.40
CA GLY A 263 -31.96 7.09 -12.62
C GLY A 263 -32.59 7.74 -11.38
N GLY A 264 -31.84 7.91 -10.28
CA GLY A 264 -32.38 8.27 -8.98
C GLY A 264 -33.19 7.16 -8.30
N HIS A 265 -33.12 5.93 -8.83
CA HIS A 265 -33.91 4.77 -8.40
C HIS A 265 -33.03 3.58 -7.99
N GLY A 266 -31.78 3.82 -7.62
CA GLY A 266 -30.86 2.80 -7.17
C GLY A 266 -29.60 3.38 -6.55
N ASP A 267 -28.88 2.53 -5.84
CA ASP A 267 -27.60 2.86 -5.23
C ASP A 267 -26.45 2.46 -6.16
N CYS A 268 -25.45 3.31 -6.32
CA CYS A 268 -24.27 3.01 -7.11
C CYS A 268 -23.25 2.23 -6.28
N VAL A 269 -23.00 0.98 -6.64
CA VAL A 269 -22.08 0.09 -5.94
C VAL A 269 -21.03 -0.44 -6.91
N CYS A 270 -19.80 0.04 -6.78
CA CYS A 270 -18.65 -0.37 -7.60
C CYS A 270 -18.95 -0.30 -9.11
N GLY A 271 -19.40 0.87 -9.58
CA GLY A 271 -19.74 1.10 -10.99
C GLY A 271 -21.01 0.41 -11.51
N THR A 272 -21.76 -0.30 -10.66
CA THR A 272 -23.03 -0.96 -11.02
C THR A 272 -24.20 -0.42 -10.20
N CYS A 273 -25.35 -0.19 -10.82
CA CYS A 273 -26.55 0.24 -10.13
C CYS A 273 -27.29 -0.93 -9.45
N GLN A 274 -27.47 -0.85 -8.13
CA GLN A 274 -28.38 -1.70 -7.38
C GLN A 274 -29.75 -1.03 -7.30
N CYS A 275 -30.69 -1.50 -8.11
CA CYS A 275 -32.00 -0.86 -8.21
C CYS A 275 -32.87 -1.06 -6.97
N LEU A 276 -33.59 -0.01 -6.60
CA LEU A 276 -34.62 -0.07 -5.58
C LEU A 276 -35.75 -1.02 -6.00
N PRO A 277 -36.48 -1.63 -5.04
CA PRO A 277 -37.60 -2.51 -5.36
C PRO A 277 -38.61 -1.83 -6.29
N GLY A 278 -38.94 -2.49 -7.41
CA GLY A 278 -39.86 -1.97 -8.41
C GLY A 278 -39.19 -1.31 -9.62
N PHE A 279 -37.85 -1.25 -9.67
CA PHE A 279 -37.08 -0.76 -10.81
C PHE A 279 -36.08 -1.81 -11.31
N THR A 280 -35.76 -1.76 -12.60
CA THR A 280 -34.81 -2.64 -13.29
C THR A 280 -34.09 -1.87 -14.40
N GLY A 281 -33.14 -2.53 -15.06
CA GLY A 281 -32.29 -1.94 -16.09
C GLY A 281 -30.91 -1.53 -15.58
N PRO A 282 -29.94 -1.33 -16.49
CA PRO A 282 -28.55 -1.00 -16.14
C PRO A 282 -28.39 0.32 -15.38
N ALA A 283 -29.32 1.26 -15.55
CA ALA A 283 -29.37 2.53 -14.84
C ALA A 283 -30.64 2.66 -13.98
N CYS A 284 -31.31 1.55 -13.65
CA CYS A 284 -32.58 1.54 -12.92
C CYS A 284 -33.68 2.41 -13.53
N GLU A 285 -33.65 2.55 -14.86
CA GLU A 285 -34.53 3.41 -15.63
C GLU A 285 -35.93 2.82 -15.87
N CYS A 286 -36.09 1.51 -15.66
CA CYS A 286 -37.26 0.78 -16.10
C CYS A 286 -38.13 0.37 -14.90
N PRO A 287 -39.36 0.90 -14.73
CA PRO A 287 -40.27 0.43 -13.71
C PRO A 287 -40.78 -0.98 -14.03
N ILE A 288 -40.88 -1.83 -13.00
CA ILE A 288 -41.41 -3.19 -13.07
C ILE A 288 -42.95 -3.17 -13.04
N SER A 289 -43.56 -2.15 -12.42
CA SER A 289 -45.01 -2.01 -12.36
C SER A 289 -45.62 -1.83 -13.75
N GLN A 290 -46.71 -2.56 -14.01
CA GLN A 290 -47.49 -2.45 -15.24
C GLN A 290 -48.68 -1.48 -15.11
N GLU A 291 -48.86 -0.84 -13.95
CA GLU A 291 -50.03 0.01 -13.67
C GLU A 291 -50.20 1.15 -14.69
N THR A 292 -49.11 1.77 -15.13
CA THR A 292 -49.15 2.86 -16.13
C THR A 292 -49.58 2.40 -17.51
N CYS A 293 -49.60 1.09 -17.77
CA CYS A 293 -50.00 0.47 -19.03
C CYS A 293 -51.44 -0.07 -19.01
N ILE A 294 -52.16 0.01 -17.89
CA ILE A 294 -53.54 -0.50 -17.80
C ILE A 294 -54.49 0.52 -18.44
N ALA A 295 -55.19 0.10 -19.51
CA ALA A 295 -56.15 0.94 -20.20
C ALA A 295 -57.49 1.03 -19.42
N PRO A 296 -58.40 1.97 -19.73
CA PRO A 296 -59.72 2.08 -19.08
C PRO A 296 -60.58 0.80 -19.17
N ASN A 297 -60.31 -0.05 -20.17
CA ASN A 297 -60.96 -1.36 -20.32
C ASN A 297 -60.42 -2.44 -19.36
N GLY A 298 -59.47 -2.10 -18.49
CA GLY A 298 -58.85 -3.01 -17.51
C GLY A 298 -57.77 -3.93 -18.07
N LYS A 299 -57.44 -3.83 -19.37
CA LYS A 299 -56.40 -4.67 -20.01
C LYS A 299 -55.09 -3.90 -20.14
N VAL A 300 -53.97 -4.61 -19.95
CA VAL A 300 -52.62 -4.08 -20.23
C VAL A 300 -52.50 -3.79 -21.72
N CYS A 301 -52.16 -2.55 -22.06
CA CYS A 301 -52.03 -2.06 -23.43
C CYS A 301 -53.23 -2.42 -24.30
N GLY A 302 -54.44 -2.28 -23.74
CA GLY A 302 -55.70 -2.53 -24.45
C GLY A 302 -55.92 -3.99 -24.85
N GLY A 303 -54.98 -4.89 -24.55
CA GLY A 303 -54.91 -6.26 -25.07
C GLY A 303 -54.17 -6.40 -26.42
N HIS A 304 -53.60 -5.31 -26.95
CA HIS A 304 -53.01 -5.25 -28.29
C HIS A 304 -51.53 -4.80 -28.26
N GLY A 305 -50.84 -5.03 -27.15
CA GLY A 305 -49.44 -4.70 -27.00
C GLY A 305 -48.81 -5.27 -25.74
N GLU A 306 -47.52 -5.04 -25.57
CA GLU A 306 -46.73 -5.41 -24.40
C GLU A 306 -46.30 -4.17 -23.61
N CYS A 307 -46.33 -4.25 -22.27
CA CYS A 307 -45.86 -3.15 -21.42
C CYS A 307 -44.36 -3.28 -21.16
N ILE A 308 -43.57 -2.36 -21.70
CA ILE A 308 -42.11 -2.31 -21.54
C ILE A 308 -41.76 -1.00 -20.85
N CYS A 309 -41.18 -1.09 -19.64
CA CYS A 309 -40.78 0.07 -18.82
C CYS A 309 -41.90 1.10 -18.61
N GLY A 310 -43.10 0.62 -18.30
CA GLY A 310 -44.28 1.46 -18.05
C GLY A 310 -44.87 2.13 -19.29
N LYS A 311 -44.45 1.74 -20.50
CA LYS A 311 -45.00 2.21 -21.78
C LYS A 311 -45.47 1.04 -22.65
N CYS A 312 -46.57 1.24 -23.36
CA CYS A 312 -47.12 0.21 -24.24
C CYS A 312 -46.40 0.17 -25.60
N HIS A 313 -45.92 -1.02 -25.96
CA HIS A 313 -45.42 -1.35 -27.28
C HIS A 313 -46.49 -2.12 -28.05
N CYS A 314 -47.14 -1.44 -29.00
CA CYS A 314 -48.29 -1.98 -29.71
C CYS A 314 -47.91 -3.03 -30.76
N PHE A 315 -48.66 -4.13 -30.81
CA PHE A 315 -48.49 -5.19 -31.80
C PHE A 315 -49.09 -4.78 -33.16
N THR A 316 -48.70 -5.53 -34.18
CA THR A 316 -49.30 -5.47 -35.53
C THR A 316 -49.94 -6.82 -35.82
N ASP A 317 -51.24 -6.84 -36.14
CA ASP A 317 -51.97 -8.09 -36.41
C ASP A 317 -51.56 -8.74 -37.74
N GLU A 318 -51.88 -10.02 -37.92
CA GLU A 318 -51.62 -10.82 -39.13
C GLU A 318 -52.23 -10.21 -40.41
N ASP A 319 -53.34 -9.46 -40.28
CA ASP A 319 -54.00 -8.72 -41.36
C ASP A 319 -53.37 -7.34 -41.65
N GLY A 320 -52.26 -6.99 -40.99
CA GLY A 320 -51.54 -5.72 -41.18
C GLY A 320 -52.14 -4.52 -40.45
N SER A 321 -53.10 -4.73 -39.55
CA SER A 321 -53.68 -3.67 -38.74
C SER A 321 -52.71 -3.17 -37.66
N ARG A 322 -52.55 -1.83 -37.57
CA ARG A 322 -51.63 -1.18 -36.64
C ARG A 322 -52.41 -0.53 -35.49
N TYR A 323 -52.14 -0.98 -34.27
CA TYR A 323 -52.63 -0.34 -33.05
C TYR A 323 -51.69 0.80 -32.64
N SER A 324 -52.27 1.87 -32.09
CA SER A 324 -51.56 3.09 -31.71
C SER A 324 -52.21 3.72 -30.47
N GLY A 325 -51.58 4.77 -29.93
CA GLY A 325 -52.02 5.42 -28.69
C GLY A 325 -51.22 4.95 -27.46
N PRO A 326 -51.38 5.62 -26.32
CA PRO A 326 -50.65 5.31 -25.09
C PRO A 326 -50.97 3.91 -24.54
N TYR A 327 -52.13 3.37 -24.89
CA TYR A 327 -52.60 2.05 -24.46
C TYR A 327 -52.90 1.10 -25.63
N CYS A 328 -52.45 1.39 -26.85
CA CYS A 328 -52.70 0.55 -28.03
C CYS A 328 -54.19 0.29 -28.32
N ASP A 329 -55.06 1.23 -27.96
CA ASP A 329 -56.51 1.17 -28.09
C ASP A 329 -57.02 1.78 -29.41
N ILE A 330 -56.16 2.51 -30.14
CA ILE A 330 -56.52 3.17 -31.40
C ILE A 330 -56.13 2.27 -32.57
N CYS A 331 -57.12 1.70 -33.28
CA CYS A 331 -56.93 0.92 -34.51
C CYS A 331 -57.56 1.64 -35.72
N PRO A 332 -56.79 2.39 -36.53
CA PRO A 332 -57.32 3.12 -37.68
C PRO A 332 -57.79 2.22 -38.83
N THR A 333 -57.25 0.98 -38.91
CA THR A 333 -57.50 0.02 -39.99
C THR A 333 -58.61 -0.99 -39.66
N CYS A 334 -59.07 -1.04 -38.41
CA CYS A 334 -60.15 -1.93 -38.01
C CYS A 334 -61.48 -1.46 -38.65
N PRO A 335 -62.37 -2.38 -39.10
CA PRO A 335 -63.67 -2.01 -39.64
C PRO A 335 -64.42 -1.14 -38.62
N SER A 336 -64.81 0.08 -39.03
CA SER A 336 -65.63 0.93 -38.15
C SER A 336 -66.92 0.20 -37.76
N LYS A 337 -67.48 0.54 -36.60
CA LYS A 337 -68.80 0.03 -36.17
C LYS A 337 -69.89 0.24 -37.24
N CYS A 338 -69.75 1.26 -38.10
CA CYS A 338 -70.63 1.47 -39.25
C CYS A 338 -70.56 0.36 -40.31
N VAL A 339 -69.38 -0.23 -40.53
CA VAL A 339 -69.21 -1.38 -41.46
C VAL A 339 -69.74 -2.66 -40.82
N GLU A 340 -69.52 -2.86 -39.52
CA GLU A 340 -70.06 -4.00 -38.76
C GLU A 340 -71.60 -3.99 -38.72
N TYR A 341 -72.20 -2.82 -38.49
CA TYR A 341 -73.64 -2.66 -38.31
C TYR A 341 -74.42 -2.40 -39.61
N LYS A 342 -73.73 -2.16 -40.71
CA LYS A 342 -74.31 -1.97 -42.05
C LYS A 342 -75.35 -3.05 -42.43
N PRO A 343 -75.08 -4.36 -42.27
CA PRO A 343 -76.06 -5.40 -42.58
C PRO A 343 -77.33 -5.33 -41.73
N CYS A 344 -77.20 -4.99 -40.44
CA CYS A 344 -78.34 -4.81 -39.53
C CYS A 344 -79.24 -3.65 -39.97
N VAL A 345 -78.63 -2.51 -40.33
CA VAL A 345 -79.40 -1.34 -40.80
C VAL A 345 -80.10 -1.65 -42.12
N MET A 346 -79.40 -2.30 -43.06
CA MET A 346 -79.97 -2.68 -44.37
C MET A 346 -81.18 -3.61 -44.23
N CYS A 347 -81.12 -4.55 -43.29
CA CYS A 347 -82.19 -5.51 -43.07
C CYS A 347 -83.38 -4.91 -42.31
N GLN A 348 -83.17 -4.24 -41.18
CA GLN A 348 -84.27 -3.73 -40.35
C GLN A 348 -85.05 -2.60 -41.04
N GLN A 349 -84.38 -1.72 -41.79
CA GLN A 349 -85.04 -0.54 -42.38
C GLN A 349 -85.61 -0.79 -43.79
N TRP A 350 -84.92 -1.59 -44.62
CA TRP A 350 -85.29 -1.78 -46.03
C TRP A 350 -85.59 -3.23 -46.41
N GLY A 351 -85.43 -4.20 -45.50
CA GLY A 351 -85.58 -5.62 -45.81
C GLY A 351 -84.54 -6.13 -46.82
N THR A 352 -83.35 -5.51 -46.86
CA THR A 352 -82.30 -5.80 -47.85
C THR A 352 -80.99 -6.21 -47.18
N GLY A 353 -80.01 -6.67 -47.97
CA GLY A 353 -78.68 -7.03 -47.47
C GLY A 353 -78.52 -8.52 -47.19
N PRO A 354 -77.43 -8.93 -46.52
CA PRO A 354 -77.03 -10.33 -46.42
C PRO A 354 -77.68 -11.10 -45.25
N TYR A 355 -78.51 -10.45 -44.42
CA TYR A 355 -79.13 -11.08 -43.24
C TYR A 355 -80.54 -11.61 -43.57
N ASN A 356 -80.84 -12.81 -43.07
CA ASN A 356 -82.19 -13.39 -43.09
C ASN A 356 -83.02 -12.89 -41.89
N GLU A 357 -84.32 -13.18 -41.85
CA GLU A 357 -85.22 -12.70 -40.79
C GLU A 357 -84.72 -13.02 -39.37
N THR A 358 -84.14 -14.21 -39.17
CA THR A 358 -83.59 -14.64 -37.87
C THR A 358 -82.37 -13.84 -37.46
N LYS A 359 -81.38 -13.66 -38.35
CA LYS A 359 -80.18 -12.87 -38.07
C LYS A 359 -80.47 -11.37 -37.94
N CYS A 360 -81.53 -10.90 -38.60
CA CYS A 360 -82.00 -9.53 -38.49
C CYS A 360 -82.55 -9.22 -37.08
N ALA A 361 -83.21 -10.21 -36.46
CA ALA A 361 -83.74 -10.12 -35.11
C ALA A 361 -82.64 -10.19 -34.03
N GLU A 362 -81.47 -10.75 -34.35
CA GLU A 362 -80.30 -10.83 -33.46
C GLU A 362 -79.47 -9.53 -33.41
N CYS A 363 -79.85 -8.51 -34.18
CA CYS A 363 -79.12 -7.24 -34.21
C CYS A 363 -79.20 -6.51 -32.84
N PRO A 364 -78.09 -5.94 -32.35
CA PRO A 364 -77.98 -5.44 -30.97
C PRO A 364 -78.73 -4.14 -30.69
N PHE A 365 -79.39 -3.56 -31.70
CA PHE A 365 -80.15 -2.32 -31.61
C PHE A 365 -81.32 -2.34 -32.59
N VAL A 366 -82.24 -1.40 -32.39
CA VAL A 366 -83.38 -1.14 -33.28
C VAL A 366 -83.12 0.13 -34.08
N VAL A 367 -83.26 0.07 -35.40
CA VAL A 367 -83.11 1.25 -36.27
C VAL A 367 -84.29 2.19 -36.11
N ILE A 368 -84.02 3.46 -35.81
CA ILE A 368 -85.03 4.52 -35.72
C ILE A 368 -84.87 5.45 -36.93
N PRO A 369 -85.83 5.51 -37.87
CA PRO A 369 -85.76 6.41 -39.01
C PRO A 369 -86.05 7.86 -38.59
N VAL A 370 -85.20 8.79 -39.03
CA VAL A 370 -85.36 10.24 -38.80
C VAL A 370 -85.23 10.99 -40.13
N GLU A 371 -85.98 12.09 -40.31
CA GLU A 371 -85.91 12.92 -41.51
C GLU A 371 -84.64 13.79 -41.56
N GLU A 372 -84.20 14.26 -40.40
CA GLU A 372 -82.93 14.97 -40.21
C GLU A 372 -82.20 14.40 -38.98
N LEU A 373 -80.87 14.37 -39.06
CA LEU A 373 -80.05 13.88 -37.95
C LEU A 373 -80.08 14.91 -36.81
N PRO A 374 -80.31 14.50 -35.55
CA PRO A 374 -80.22 15.41 -34.42
C PRO A 374 -78.80 15.98 -34.31
N GLN A 375 -78.68 17.28 -34.05
CA GLN A 375 -77.38 17.90 -33.78
C GLN A 375 -76.85 17.40 -32.43
N LEU A 376 -75.75 16.66 -32.46
CA LEU A 376 -75.05 16.21 -31.27
C LEU A 376 -74.27 17.38 -30.68
N ASN A 377 -74.80 18.01 -29.63
CA ASN A 377 -74.07 19.01 -28.85
C ASN A 377 -73.11 18.29 -27.89
N VAL A 378 -71.86 18.11 -28.32
CA VAL A 378 -70.78 17.47 -27.53
C VAL A 378 -70.18 18.46 -26.52
N SER A 379 -71.01 19.09 -25.68
CA SER A 379 -70.55 20.07 -24.68
C SER A 379 -70.83 19.70 -23.23
N ASP A 380 -71.47 18.56 -22.95
CA ASP A 380 -71.67 18.09 -21.57
C ASP A 380 -70.71 16.93 -21.24
N SER A 381 -69.78 17.21 -20.33
CA SER A 381 -68.70 16.32 -19.90
C SER A 381 -69.14 15.09 -19.09
N ASP A 382 -70.45 14.86 -18.93
CA ASP A 382 -71.01 13.77 -18.10
C ASP A 382 -71.74 12.67 -18.90
N SER A 383 -71.66 12.66 -20.24
CA SER A 383 -72.28 11.62 -21.08
C SER A 383 -71.26 10.84 -21.92
N TRP A 384 -70.22 10.29 -21.28
CA TRP A 384 -69.32 9.33 -21.94
C TRP A 384 -69.91 7.91 -22.00
N ASN A 385 -71.11 7.68 -21.44
CA ASN A 385 -71.75 6.36 -21.43
C ASN A 385 -72.87 6.17 -22.48
N GLU A 386 -73.19 7.19 -23.28
CA GLU A 386 -74.14 7.06 -24.38
C GLU A 386 -73.44 7.28 -25.72
N CYS A 387 -72.85 6.22 -26.27
CA CYS A 387 -72.39 6.19 -27.65
C CYS A 387 -73.61 6.26 -28.60
N GLN A 388 -74.03 7.47 -28.98
CA GLN A 388 -75.00 7.64 -30.07
C GLN A 388 -74.31 7.48 -31.42
N VAL A 389 -74.40 6.28 -32.00
CA VAL A 389 -73.87 6.00 -33.35
C VAL A 389 -74.88 6.48 -34.38
N VAL A 390 -74.60 7.62 -35.00
CA VAL A 390 -75.43 8.19 -36.07
C VAL A 390 -74.92 7.70 -37.42
N ILE A 391 -75.71 6.88 -38.12
CA ILE A 391 -75.30 6.29 -39.40
C ILE A 391 -76.17 6.85 -40.54
N ASN A 392 -75.53 7.47 -41.53
CA ASN A 392 -76.21 8.01 -42.72
C ASN A 392 -76.24 6.97 -43.84
N TRP A 393 -77.43 6.69 -44.38
CA TRP A 393 -77.64 5.75 -45.46
C TRP A 393 -78.63 6.32 -46.47
N LYS A 394 -78.19 6.45 -47.72
CA LYS A 394 -79.03 6.89 -48.84
C LYS A 394 -79.22 5.71 -49.79
N LYS A 395 -80.46 5.28 -50.00
CA LYS A 395 -80.78 4.32 -51.06
C LYS A 395 -80.39 4.97 -52.40
N LYS A 396 -79.48 4.34 -53.14
CA LYS A 396 -79.19 4.74 -54.51
C LYS A 396 -80.39 4.28 -55.34
N ASN A 397 -81.17 5.23 -55.88
CA ASN A 397 -82.23 4.89 -56.82
C ASN A 397 -81.57 4.35 -58.09
N GLU A 398 -81.84 3.08 -58.42
CA GLU A 398 -81.75 2.58 -59.80
C GLU A 398 -83.08 2.85 -60.51
#